data_AF-A0A3N5SC56-F1
#
_entry.id   AF-A0A3N5SC56-F1
#
_cell.length_a   1.000
_cell.length_b   1.000
_cell.length_c   1.000
_cell.angle_alpha   90.00
_cell.angle_beta   90.00
_cell.angle_gamma   90.00
#
_symmetry.space_group_name_H-M   'P 1'
#
loop_
_entity.id
_entity.type
_entity.pdbx_description
1 polymer ?
#
loop_
_entity_poly.entity_id
_entity_poly.type
_entity_poly.pdbx_seq_one_letter_code
_entity_poly.pdbx_strand_id
1 'polypeptide(L)'
;MGLFKVIRKKLGRWFSIPWYPFAISAYPVLALMATNVGQVDIEAGIRPLFFSVVLAGLLFFVLWLFFRRVYKAAFLATLWLALFFSYGHVYITIDEKYPDSNYTLWLAVAWIILFLLTLVWVTRPRLTFASSTVTLNVVALALLVMAAWEIVPEVESRSAHALA
;
A
#
# COMPACT_ATOMS: atom_id res chain seq x y z
N MET A 1 -38.00 4.88 8.67
CA MET A 1 -36.72 5.49 8.25
C MET A 1 -35.87 4.40 7.61
N GLY A 2 -35.74 4.41 6.27
CA GLY A 2 -35.34 3.22 5.50
C GLY A 2 -33.90 2.73 5.76
N LEU A 3 -33.76 1.40 5.89
CA LEU A 3 -32.51 0.65 6.09
C LEU A 3 -31.36 1.14 5.19
N PHE A 4 -31.66 1.45 3.92
CA PHE A 4 -30.70 1.97 2.95
C PHE A 4 -29.98 3.26 3.40
N LYS A 5 -30.71 4.20 4.03
CA LYS A 5 -30.15 5.48 4.50
C LYS A 5 -29.20 5.25 5.69
N VAL A 6 -29.51 4.27 6.53
CA VAL A 6 -28.67 3.85 7.66
C VAL A 6 -27.37 3.21 7.15
N ILE A 7 -27.47 2.28 6.20
CA ILE A 7 -26.30 1.61 5.60
C ILE A 7 -25.38 2.63 4.92
N ARG A 8 -25.93 3.51 4.08
CA ARG A 8 -25.15 4.57 3.40
C ARG A 8 -24.43 5.48 4.40
N LYS A 9 -25.10 5.90 5.48
CA LYS A 9 -24.49 6.75 6.51
C LYS A 9 -23.36 6.02 7.24
N LYS A 10 -23.55 4.74 7.54
CA LYS A 10 -22.54 3.90 8.20
C LYS A 10 -21.33 3.75 7.28
N LEU A 11 -21.52 3.33 6.03
CA LEU A 11 -20.45 3.20 5.04
C LEU A 11 -19.66 4.50 4.83
N GLY A 12 -20.35 5.64 4.70
CA GLY A 12 -19.68 6.93 4.58
C GLY A 12 -18.77 7.28 5.77
N ARG A 13 -19.16 6.89 6.99
CA ARG A 13 -18.31 7.04 8.17
C ARG A 13 -17.06 6.16 8.10
N TRP A 14 -17.20 4.89 7.74
CA TRP A 14 -16.06 3.98 7.61
C TRP A 14 -15.07 4.43 6.53
N PHE A 15 -15.56 4.90 5.38
CA PHE A 15 -14.71 5.41 4.31
C PHE A 15 -14.11 6.79 4.59
N SER A 16 -14.56 7.50 5.63
CA SER A 16 -13.93 8.74 6.09
C SER A 16 -12.71 8.53 6.98
N ILE A 17 -12.47 7.30 7.45
CA ILE A 17 -11.28 6.92 8.22
C ILE A 17 -10.17 6.53 7.23
N PRO A 18 -8.96 7.09 7.30
CA PRO A 18 -7.92 6.85 6.29
C PRO A 18 -7.17 5.53 6.54
N TRP A 19 -7.77 4.40 6.16
CA TRP A 19 -7.16 3.07 6.23
C TRP A 19 -6.36 2.70 4.97
N TYR A 20 -6.41 3.53 3.92
CA TYR A 20 -5.65 3.35 2.68
C TYR A 20 -4.14 3.10 2.86
N PRO A 21 -3.39 3.60 3.87
CA PRO A 21 -1.98 3.27 4.01
C PRO A 21 -1.74 1.77 4.21
N PHE A 22 -2.60 1.11 4.99
CA PHE A 22 -2.52 -0.33 5.26
C PHE A 22 -2.86 -1.13 4.00
N ALA A 23 -3.93 -0.74 3.31
CA ALA A 23 -4.33 -1.40 2.07
C ALA A 23 -3.26 -1.25 0.97
N ILE A 24 -2.66 -0.06 0.83
CA ILE A 24 -1.57 0.17 -0.12
C ILE A 24 -0.31 -0.62 0.27
N SER A 25 -0.01 -0.81 1.56
CA SER A 25 1.11 -1.66 1.96
C SER A 25 0.89 -3.15 1.66
N ALA A 26 -0.36 -3.63 1.76
CA ALA A 26 -0.70 -5.01 1.45
C ALA A 26 -0.65 -5.30 -0.05
N TYR A 27 -1.03 -4.32 -0.88
CA TYR A 27 -1.17 -4.51 -2.32
C TYR A 27 0.07 -5.09 -3.03
N PRO A 28 1.31 -4.56 -2.88
CA PRO A 28 2.48 -5.08 -3.57
C PRO A 28 2.77 -6.55 -3.27
N VAL A 29 2.53 -6.97 -2.01
CA VAL A 29 2.73 -8.37 -1.61
C VAL A 29 1.67 -9.26 -2.28
N LEU A 30 0.40 -8.84 -2.26
CA LEU A 30 -0.67 -9.59 -2.92
C LEU A 30 -0.47 -9.64 -4.44
N ALA A 31 -0.07 -8.53 -5.07
CA ALA A 31 0.20 -8.48 -6.50
C ALA A 31 1.36 -9.43 -6.87
N LEU A 32 2.40 -9.51 -6.04
CA LEU A 32 3.49 -10.46 -6.25
C LEU A 32 3.03 -11.91 -6.08
N MET A 33 2.18 -12.20 -5.09
CA MET A 33 1.60 -13.53 -4.93
C MET A 33 0.73 -13.90 -6.14
N ALA A 34 -0.12 -12.98 -6.60
CA ALA A 34 -1.03 -13.16 -7.72
C ALA A 34 -0.28 -13.50 -9.02
N THR A 35 0.83 -12.81 -9.31
CA THR A 35 1.64 -13.08 -10.51
C THR A 35 2.49 -14.36 -10.41
N ASN A 36 2.62 -14.95 -9.22
CA ASN A 36 3.40 -16.17 -8.97
C ASN A 36 2.53 -17.34 -8.51
N VAL A 37 1.21 -17.27 -8.71
CA VAL A 37 0.29 -18.38 -8.45
C VAL A 37 0.76 -19.64 -9.19
N GLY A 38 0.80 -20.77 -8.48
CA GLY A 38 1.29 -22.05 -9.02
C GLY A 38 2.82 -22.20 -9.04
N GLN A 39 3.58 -21.13 -8.80
CA GLN A 39 5.06 -21.18 -8.71
C GLN A 39 5.56 -21.11 -7.27
N VAL A 40 4.84 -20.37 -6.41
CA VAL A 40 5.20 -20.17 -5.00
C VAL A 40 4.01 -20.52 -4.11
N ASP A 41 4.30 -21.13 -2.96
CA ASP A 41 3.29 -21.40 -1.94
C ASP A 41 2.70 -20.11 -1.36
N ILE A 42 1.37 -20.11 -1.20
CA ILE A 42 0.62 -18.96 -0.68
C ILE A 42 1.10 -18.59 0.73
N GLU A 43 1.50 -19.59 1.51
CA GLU A 43 2.05 -19.45 2.86
C GLU A 43 3.33 -18.61 2.88
N ALA A 44 4.12 -18.62 1.79
CA ALA A 44 5.33 -17.82 1.67
C ALA A 44 5.02 -16.31 1.64
N GLY A 45 3.84 -15.92 1.15
CA GLY A 45 3.39 -14.52 1.07
C GLY A 45 2.77 -13.99 2.36
N ILE A 46 2.32 -14.85 3.27
CA ILE A 46 1.67 -14.44 4.54
C ILE A 46 2.63 -13.63 5.42
N ARG A 47 3.89 -14.09 5.56
CA ARG A 47 4.88 -13.39 6.40
C ARG A 47 5.22 -12.00 5.83
N PRO A 48 5.60 -11.83 4.55
CA PRO A 48 5.80 -10.51 3.95
C PRO A 48 4.57 -9.60 4.06
N LEU A 49 3.35 -10.15 3.88
CA LEU A 49 2.11 -9.39 3.99
C LEU A 49 1.94 -8.81 5.40
N PHE A 50 2.15 -9.65 6.42
CA PHE A 50 2.12 -9.22 7.82
C PHE A 50 3.15 -8.14 8.11
N PHE A 51 4.43 -8.35 7.73
CA PHE A 51 5.49 -7.37 7.95
C PHE A 51 5.22 -6.05 7.24
N SER A 52 4.67 -6.08 6.03
CA SER A 52 4.32 -4.89 5.27
C SER A 52 3.24 -4.05 5.96
N VAL A 53 2.17 -4.69 6.42
CA VAL A 53 1.08 -4.02 7.15
C VAL A 53 1.54 -3.47 8.49
N VAL A 54 2.39 -4.22 9.22
CA VAL A 54 3.00 -3.74 10.48
C VAL A 54 3.90 -2.54 10.22
N LEU A 55 4.74 -2.59 9.19
CA LEU A 55 5.60 -1.47 8.79
C LEU A 55 4.76 -0.22 8.46
N ALA A 56 3.65 -0.38 7.73
CA ALA A 56 2.72 0.71 7.45
C ALA A 56 2.10 1.30 8.72
N GLY A 57 1.73 0.45 9.68
CA GLY A 57 1.23 0.88 10.98
C GLY A 57 2.25 1.66 11.80
N LEU A 58 3.49 1.17 11.86
CA LEU A 58 4.60 1.85 12.54
C LEU A 58 4.90 3.20 11.88
N LEU A 59 5.01 3.23 10.54
CA LEU A 59 5.24 4.44 9.79
C LEU A 59 4.11 5.47 10.00
N PHE A 60 2.86 5.04 9.88
CA PHE A 60 1.70 5.89 10.15
C PHE A 60 1.73 6.44 11.56
N PHE A 61 2.02 5.60 12.56
CA PHE A 61 2.08 6.00 13.96
C PHE A 61 3.17 7.05 14.21
N VAL A 62 4.39 6.83 13.70
CA VAL A 62 5.50 7.81 13.80
C VAL A 62 5.12 9.15 13.15
N LEU A 63 4.55 9.12 11.95
CA LEU A 63 4.12 10.34 11.25
C LEU A 63 2.95 11.01 11.97
N TRP A 64 2.04 10.25 12.59
CA TRP A 64 0.97 10.79 13.41
C TRP A 64 1.50 11.46 14.67
N LEU A 65 2.51 10.91 15.33
CA LEU A 65 3.16 11.56 16.48
C LEU A 65 3.78 12.90 16.09
N PHE A 66 4.38 12.99 14.90
CA PHE A 66 4.99 14.21 14.36
C PHE A 66 3.95 15.26 13.96
N PHE A 67 2.96 14.89 13.15
CA PHE A 67 1.97 15.85 12.63
C PHE A 67 0.80 16.14 13.57
N ARG A 68 0.49 15.19 14.47
CA ARG A 68 -0.75 15.15 15.28
C ARG A 68 -2.02 15.32 14.45
N ARG A 69 -1.96 14.98 13.17
CA ARG A 69 -3.05 15.10 12.18
C ARG A 69 -3.17 13.81 11.39
N VAL A 70 -4.23 13.06 11.67
CA VAL A 70 -4.47 11.71 11.12
C VAL A 70 -4.43 11.69 9.59
N TYR A 71 -5.12 12.62 8.92
CA TYR A 71 -5.15 12.68 7.45
C TYR A 71 -3.79 13.01 6.81
N LYS A 72 -3.00 13.89 7.43
CA LYS A 72 -1.64 14.18 6.96
C LYS A 72 -0.71 12.98 7.11
N ALA A 73 -0.77 12.34 8.28
CA ALA A 73 0.05 11.17 8.59
C ALA A 73 -0.27 10.01 7.63
N ALA A 74 -1.54 9.70 7.41
CA ALA A 74 -1.95 8.66 6.48
C ALA A 74 -1.52 8.97 5.04
N PHE A 75 -1.71 10.20 4.59
CA PHE A 75 -1.34 10.61 3.24
C PHE A 75 0.18 10.48 3.01
N LEU A 76 1.00 11.01 3.92
CA LEU A 76 2.46 10.89 3.79
C LEU A 76 2.93 9.44 3.95
N ALA A 77 2.36 8.67 4.88
CA ALA A 77 2.68 7.24 5.01
C ALA A 77 2.46 6.51 3.68
N THR A 78 1.36 6.80 2.99
CA THR A 78 1.03 6.18 1.70
C THR A 78 2.01 6.59 0.60
N LEU A 79 2.38 7.87 0.53
CA LEU A 79 3.41 8.32 -0.42
C LEU A 79 4.75 7.62 -0.17
N TRP A 80 5.15 7.53 1.10
CA TRP A 80 6.41 6.91 1.48
C TRP A 80 6.41 5.39 1.26
N LEU A 81 5.30 4.70 1.52
CA LEU A 81 5.13 3.30 1.16
C LEU A 81 5.21 3.10 -0.35
N ALA A 82 4.55 3.97 -1.15
CA ALA A 82 4.62 3.90 -2.59
C ALA A 82 6.05 4.11 -3.12
N LEU A 83 6.81 5.07 -2.57
CA LEU A 83 8.23 5.26 -2.90
C LEU A 83 9.10 4.06 -2.49
N PHE A 84 8.85 3.50 -1.31
CA PHE A 84 9.57 2.33 -0.81
C PHE A 84 9.37 1.12 -1.72
N PHE A 85 8.12 0.78 -2.04
CA PHE A 85 7.80 -0.37 -2.90
C PHE A 85 8.20 -0.15 -4.37
N SER A 86 8.21 1.08 -4.86
CA SER A 86 8.63 1.36 -6.24
C SER A 86 10.15 1.35 -6.45
N TYR A 87 10.95 1.50 -5.38
CA TYR A 87 12.42 1.54 -5.48
C TYR A 87 12.97 0.33 -6.23
N GLY A 88 12.57 -0.88 -5.83
CA GLY A 88 13.06 -2.12 -6.43
C GLY A 88 12.67 -2.25 -7.90
N HIS A 89 11.45 -1.85 -8.27
CA HIS A 89 11.01 -1.86 -9.66
C HIS A 89 11.83 -0.92 -10.53
N VAL A 90 12.08 0.31 -10.06
CA VAL A 90 12.89 1.26 -10.83
C VAL A 90 14.34 0.82 -10.89
N TYR A 91 14.88 0.26 -9.80
CA TYR A 91 16.22 -0.33 -9.79
C TYR A 91 16.36 -1.40 -10.88
N ILE A 92 15.47 -2.40 -10.91
CA ILE A 92 15.49 -3.50 -11.89
C ILE A 92 15.39 -2.95 -13.31
N THR A 93 14.46 -2.03 -13.59
CA THR A 93 14.31 -1.45 -14.93
C THR A 93 15.54 -0.68 -15.41
N ILE A 94 16.24 0.02 -14.50
CA ILE A 94 17.49 0.69 -14.85
C ILE A 94 18.61 -0.33 -15.06
N ASP A 95 18.69 -1.36 -14.22
CA ASP A 95 19.68 -2.44 -14.33
C ASP A 95 19.61 -3.15 -15.68
N GLU A 96 18.41 -3.56 -16.08
CA GLU A 96 18.15 -4.24 -17.34
C GLU A 96 18.55 -3.40 -18.56
N LYS A 97 18.47 -2.07 -18.44
CA LYS A 97 18.78 -1.14 -19.52
C LYS A 97 20.25 -0.70 -19.54
N TYR A 98 20.90 -0.65 -18.38
CA TYR A 98 22.25 -0.12 -18.20
C TYR A 98 23.08 -0.99 -17.22
N PRO A 99 23.35 -2.27 -17.57
CA PRO A 99 23.94 -3.24 -16.65
C PRO A 99 25.36 -2.90 -16.18
N ASP A 100 26.14 -2.20 -17.00
CA ASP A 100 27.53 -1.82 -16.68
C ASP A 100 27.66 -0.47 -15.94
N SER A 101 26.53 0.19 -15.62
CA SER A 101 26.52 1.51 -15.00
C SER A 101 26.34 1.43 -13.49
N ASN A 102 27.13 2.19 -12.73
CA ASN A 102 26.94 2.31 -11.27
C ASN A 102 25.92 3.42 -10.94
N TYR A 103 24.63 3.10 -11.02
CA TYR A 103 23.53 4.02 -10.73
C TYR A 103 22.97 3.90 -9.30
N THR A 104 23.39 2.90 -8.51
CA THR A 104 22.85 2.61 -7.17
C THR A 104 22.89 3.83 -6.23
N LEU A 105 24.04 4.52 -6.16
CA LEU A 105 24.18 5.70 -5.30
C LEU A 105 23.26 6.85 -5.76
N TRP A 106 23.22 7.12 -7.07
CA TRP A 106 22.40 8.18 -7.63
C TRP A 106 20.91 7.91 -7.47
N LEU A 107 20.49 6.66 -7.61
CA LEU A 107 19.13 6.22 -7.36
C LEU A 107 18.74 6.41 -5.89
N ALA A 108 19.61 6.01 -4.96
CA ALA A 108 19.39 6.21 -3.53
C ALA A 108 19.27 7.70 -3.18
N VAL A 109 20.15 8.55 -3.71
CA VAL A 109 20.10 10.01 -3.53
C VAL A 109 18.79 10.58 -4.08
N ALA A 110 18.37 10.17 -5.28
CA ALA A 110 17.10 10.60 -5.86
C ALA A 110 15.91 10.21 -4.98
N TRP A 111 15.88 8.98 -4.45
CA TRP A 111 14.81 8.54 -3.55
C TRP A 111 14.78 9.34 -2.25
N ILE A 112 15.95 9.57 -1.63
CA ILE A 112 16.06 10.40 -0.41
C ILE A 112 15.51 11.81 -0.68
N ILE A 113 15.87 12.42 -1.81
CA ILE A 113 15.32 13.72 -2.21
C ILE A 113 13.79 13.66 -2.33
N LEU A 114 13.23 12.64 -2.96
CA LEU A 114 11.77 12.48 -3.06
C LEU A 114 11.08 12.31 -1.70
N PHE A 115 11.66 11.53 -0.78
CA PHE A 115 11.17 11.39 0.59
C PHE A 115 11.14 12.75 1.32
N LEU A 116 12.22 13.54 1.19
CA LEU A 116 12.31 14.86 1.81
C LEU A 116 11.35 15.87 1.17
N LEU A 117 11.25 15.89 -0.16
CA LEU A 117 10.34 16.79 -0.89
C LEU A 117 8.88 16.54 -0.51
N THR A 118 8.46 15.27 -0.44
CA THR A 118 7.10 14.92 -0.02
C THR A 118 6.83 15.29 1.44
N LEU A 119 7.81 15.11 2.34
CA LEU A 119 7.71 15.55 3.74
C LEU A 119 7.51 17.06 3.85
N VAL A 120 8.38 17.85 3.20
CA VAL A 120 8.32 19.32 3.20
C VAL A 120 7.04 19.82 2.54
N TRP A 121 6.54 19.15 1.52
CA TRP A 121 5.28 19.51 0.89
C TRP A 121 4.08 19.28 1.81
N VAL A 122 4.00 18.13 2.49
CA VAL A 122 2.87 17.76 3.37
C VAL A 122 2.81 18.59 4.66
N THR A 123 3.95 19.13 5.14
CA THR A 123 3.97 20.01 6.32
C THR A 123 3.22 21.32 6.09
N ARG A 124 3.00 21.76 4.83
CA ARG A 124 2.30 23.01 4.50
C ARG A 124 0.93 23.11 5.20
N PRO A 125 0.64 24.20 5.95
CA PRO A 125 -0.57 24.29 6.79
C PRO A 125 -1.90 24.19 6.04
N ARG A 126 -1.93 24.65 4.78
CA ARG A 126 -3.13 24.69 3.94
C ARG A 126 -3.59 23.30 3.47
N LEU A 127 -2.73 22.29 3.54
CA LEU A 127 -3.06 20.93 3.12
C LEU A 127 -3.68 20.15 4.26
N THR A 128 -4.85 19.55 4.06
CA THR A 128 -5.57 18.77 5.09
C THR A 128 -5.80 17.32 4.70
N PHE A 129 -5.84 17.01 3.39
CA PHE A 129 -6.07 15.67 2.80
C PHE A 129 -7.36 14.94 3.24
N ALA A 130 -8.19 15.55 4.08
CA ALA A 130 -9.45 14.95 4.55
C ALA A 130 -10.37 14.60 3.37
N SER A 131 -10.53 15.50 2.40
CA SER A 131 -11.38 15.30 1.22
C SER A 131 -10.89 14.17 0.29
N SER A 132 -9.58 13.88 0.27
CA SER A 132 -8.99 12.83 -0.56
C SER A 132 -9.13 11.44 0.05
N THR A 133 -9.48 11.34 1.34
CA THR A 133 -9.51 10.08 2.09
C THR A 133 -10.42 9.04 1.46
N VAL A 134 -11.65 9.42 1.09
CA VAL A 134 -12.61 8.51 0.48
C VAL A 134 -12.09 7.98 -0.85
N THR A 135 -11.56 8.87 -1.70
CA THR A 135 -10.99 8.48 -2.99
C THR A 135 -9.83 7.52 -2.83
N LEU A 136 -8.89 7.81 -1.93
CA LEU A 136 -7.72 6.96 -1.70
C LEU A 136 -8.10 5.60 -1.09
N ASN A 137 -9.07 5.57 -0.19
CA ASN A 137 -9.65 4.33 0.32
C ASN A 137 -10.27 3.50 -0.82
N VAL A 138 -11.10 4.11 -1.68
CA VAL A 138 -11.72 3.41 -2.81
C VAL A 138 -10.66 2.86 -3.77
N VAL A 139 -9.64 3.65 -4.12
CA VAL A 139 -8.53 3.20 -4.97
C VAL A 139 -7.78 2.04 -4.31
N ALA A 140 -7.43 2.16 -3.03
CA ALA A 140 -6.71 1.11 -2.31
C ALA A 140 -7.52 -0.19 -2.20
N LEU A 141 -8.84 -0.10 -1.97
CA LEU A 141 -9.71 -1.27 -1.98
C LEU A 141 -9.83 -1.90 -3.37
N ALA A 142 -9.97 -1.09 -4.42
CA ALA A 142 -10.02 -1.61 -5.79
C ALA A 142 -8.74 -2.39 -6.12
N LEU A 143 -7.57 -1.85 -5.77
CA LEU A 143 -6.29 -2.53 -5.95
C LEU A 143 -6.21 -3.86 -5.17
N LEU A 144 -6.66 -3.89 -3.91
CA LEU A 144 -6.70 -5.12 -3.12
C LEU A 144 -7.66 -6.16 -3.71
N VAL A 145 -8.84 -5.75 -4.14
CA VAL A 145 -9.83 -6.67 -4.73
C VAL A 145 -9.29 -7.26 -6.03
N MET A 146 -8.66 -6.44 -6.88
CA MET A 146 -8.03 -6.93 -8.11
C MET A 146 -6.95 -7.98 -7.82
N ALA A 147 -6.01 -7.67 -6.91
CA ALA A 147 -4.94 -8.61 -6.56
C ALA A 147 -5.46 -9.88 -5.87
N ALA A 148 -6.45 -9.76 -4.98
CA ALA A 148 -7.03 -10.91 -4.30
C ALA A 148 -7.83 -11.82 -5.23
N TRP A 149 -8.54 -11.26 -6.21
CA TRP A 149 -9.36 -12.01 -7.16
C TRP A 149 -8.54 -13.04 -7.95
N GLU A 150 -7.30 -12.72 -8.28
CA GLU A 150 -6.38 -13.61 -8.99
C GLU A 150 -5.87 -14.78 -8.10
N ILE A 151 -5.86 -14.60 -6.77
CA ILE A 151 -5.34 -15.60 -5.81
C ILE A 151 -6.42 -16.62 -5.40
N VAL A 152 -7.69 -16.21 -5.32
CA VAL A 152 -8.80 -17.03 -4.77
C VAL A 152 -8.93 -18.42 -5.41
N PRO A 153 -8.88 -18.60 -6.74
CA PRO A 153 -9.08 -19.92 -7.36
C PRO A 153 -8.05 -20.97 -6.93
N GLU A 154 -6.79 -20.56 -6.67
CA GLU A 154 -5.72 -21.46 -6.24
C GLU A 154 -5.87 -21.89 -4.78
N VAL A 155 -6.38 -21.00 -3.91
CA VAL A 155 -6.65 -21.36 -2.51
C VAL A 155 -7.72 -22.45 -2.45
N GLU A 156 -8.75 -22.32 -3.28
CA GLU A 156 -9.86 -23.28 -3.33
C GLU A 156 -9.40 -24.65 -3.83
N SER A 157 -8.58 -24.71 -4.89
CA SER A 157 -8.02 -25.96 -5.42
C SER A 157 -7.16 -26.70 -4.39
N ARG A 158 -6.26 -26.00 -3.69
CA ARG A 158 -5.41 -26.58 -2.63
C ARG A 158 -6.23 -27.11 -1.46
N SER A 159 -7.26 -26.37 -1.04
CA SER A 159 -8.15 -26.80 0.04
C SER A 159 -8.94 -28.07 -0.30
N ALA A 160 -9.34 -28.24 -1.57
CA ALA A 160 -10.01 -29.44 -2.05
C ALA A 160 -9.07 -30.66 -2.06
N HIS A 161 -7.81 -30.47 -2.46
CA HIS A 161 -6.80 -31.54 -2.44
C HIS A 161 -6.37 -31.96 -1.02
N ALA A 162 -6.35 -31.03 -0.06
CA ALA A 162 -6.00 -31.34 1.32
C ALA A 162 -7.05 -32.17 2.08
N LEU A 163 -8.28 -32.26 1.54
CA LEU A 163 -9.41 -32.99 2.13
C LEU A 163 -9.69 -34.35 1.46
N ALA A 164 -8.95 -34.69 0.41
CA ALA A 164 -9.04 -35.96 -0.32
C ALA A 164 -7.95 -36.94 0.14
#